data_AF-A0A351L8U9-F1
#
_entry.id   AF-A0A351L8U9-F1
#
_cell.length_a   1.000
_cell.length_b   1.000
_cell.length_c   1.000
_cell.angle_alpha   90.00
_cell.angle_beta   90.00
_cell.angle_gamma   90.00
#
_symmetry.space_group_name_H-M   'P 1'
#
loop_
_entity.id
_entity.type
_entity.pdbx_description
1 polymer ?
#
loop_
_entity_poly.entity_id
_entity_poly.type
_entity_poly.pdbx_seq_one_letter_code
_entity_poly.pdbx_strand_id
1 'polypeptide(L)' 'MTPETALKTLTNEELVKATPYLQELARQMRAQDGYGTFRSWSDELVLKPFIVSKEQKRKISVDGDVDP' A
#
# COMPACT_ATOMS: atom_id res chain seq x y z
N MET A 1 -20.85 18.15 9.56
CA MET A 1 -20.04 17.96 8.33
C MET A 1 -18.99 16.93 8.68
N THR A 2 -19.25 15.66 8.39
CA THR A 2 -18.37 14.54 8.75
C THR A 2 -17.12 14.53 7.85
N PRO A 3 -15.92 14.30 8.40
CA PRO A 3 -14.65 14.34 7.64
C PRO A 3 -14.56 13.27 6.54
N GLU A 4 -15.48 12.31 6.54
CA GLU A 4 -15.51 11.15 5.64
C GLU A 4 -15.79 11.50 4.17
N THR A 5 -16.49 12.61 3.90
CA THR A 5 -16.85 13.02 2.54
C THR A 5 -15.68 13.65 1.78
N ALA A 6 -14.69 14.23 2.48
CA ALA A 6 -13.56 14.92 1.84
C ALA A 6 -12.54 13.97 1.20
N LEU A 7 -12.52 12.70 1.61
CA LEU A 7 -11.55 11.70 1.13
C LEU A 7 -11.90 11.11 -0.24
N LYS A 8 -13.14 11.29 -0.73
CA LYS A 8 -13.64 10.65 -1.96
C LYS A 8 -13.20 11.32 -3.26
N THR A 9 -12.50 12.45 -3.20
CA THR A 9 -12.08 13.22 -4.40
C THR A 9 -10.56 13.27 -4.58
N LEU A 10 -9.79 12.78 -3.61
CA LEU A 10 -8.33 12.77 -3.66
C LEU A 10 -7.82 11.66 -4.59
N THR A 11 -6.78 11.96 -5.35
CA THR A 11 -6.04 10.93 -6.08
C THR A 11 -5.33 9.97 -5.10
N ASN A 12 -4.98 8.77 -5.55
CA ASN A 12 -4.34 7.77 -4.68
C ASN A 12 -3.03 8.31 -4.06
N GLU A 13 -2.23 9.03 -4.83
CA GLU A 13 -1.00 9.66 -4.35
C GLU A 13 -1.25 10.70 -3.25
N GLU A 14 -2.29 11.52 -3.43
CA GLU A 14 -2.68 12.52 -2.43
C GLU A 14 -3.22 11.86 -1.16
N LEU A 15 -3.97 10.75 -1.29
CA LEU A 15 -4.45 9.98 -0.16
C LEU A 15 -3.30 9.39 0.66
N VAL A 16 -2.28 8.84 -0.03
CA VAL A 16 -1.08 8.29 0.61
C VAL A 16 -0.28 9.39 1.32
N LYS A 17 -0.21 10.59 0.75
CA LYS A 17 0.46 11.75 1.39
C LYS A 17 -0.35 12.34 2.55
N ALA A 18 -1.67 12.37 2.43
CA ALA A 18 -2.57 12.93 3.44
C ALA A 18 -2.69 12.03 4.69
N THR A 19 -2.37 10.73 4.56
CA THR A 19 -2.54 9.75 5.63
C THR A 19 -1.19 9.42 6.27
N PRO A 20 -0.91 9.84 7.52
CA PRO A 20 0.36 9.56 8.20
C PRO A 20 0.68 8.07 8.32
N TYR A 21 -0.34 7.24 8.50
CA TYR A 21 -0.19 5.78 8.57
C TYR A 21 0.38 5.18 7.27
N LEU A 22 -0.11 5.62 6.10
CA LEU A 22 0.36 5.11 4.81
C LEU A 22 1.79 5.56 4.52
N GLN A 23 2.17 6.76 4.96
CA GLN A 23 3.54 7.27 4.87
C GLN A 23 4.51 6.41 5.69
N GLU A 24 4.17 6.08 6.94
CA GLU A 24 5.03 5.23 7.78
C GLU A 24 5.09 3.79 7.26
N LEU A 25 3.99 3.26 6.71
CA LEU A 25 3.98 1.94 6.08
C LEU A 25 4.93 1.89 4.87
N ALA A 26 4.87 2.89 3.99
CA ALA A 26 5.80 2.99 2.86
C ALA A 26 7.26 3.14 3.33
N ARG A 27 7.52 3.84 4.44
CA ARG A 27 8.85 3.95 5.04
C ARG A 27 9.37 2.60 5.55
N GLN A 28 8.53 1.82 6.23
CA GLN A 28 8.91 0.48 6.71
C GLN A 28 9.25 -0.46 5.56
N MET A 29 8.46 -0.44 4.48
CA MET A 29 8.75 -1.24 3.28
C MET A 29 10.10 -0.87 2.67
N ARG A 30 10.42 0.42 2.58
CA ARG A 30 11.73 0.88 2.09
C ARG A 30 12.89 0.57 3.05
N ALA A 31 12.63 0.48 4.35
CA ALA A 31 13.65 0.10 5.33
C ALA A 31 14.02 -1.39 5.23
N GLN A 32 13.08 -2.24 4.83
CA GLN A 32 13.30 -3.67 4.60
C GLN A 32 13.94 -3.96 3.23
N ASP A 33 13.85 -3.03 2.29
CA ASP A 33 14.44 -3.14 0.95
C ASP A 33 15.96 -2.95 0.99
N GLY A 34 16.68 -4.04 1.28
CA GLY A 34 18.15 -4.05 1.34
C GLY A 34 18.84 -3.84 -0.01
N TYR A 35 18.17 -4.16 -1.13
CA TYR A 35 18.72 -3.99 -2.48
C TYR A 35 18.42 -2.61 -3.07
N GLY A 36 17.51 -1.84 -2.46
CA GLY A 36 17.17 -0.49 -2.88
C GLY A 36 16.30 -0.43 -4.14
N THR A 37 15.56 -1.50 -4.44
CA THR A 37 14.62 -1.60 -5.57
C THR A 37 13.56 -0.49 -5.55
N PHE A 38 13.08 -0.12 -4.36
CA PHE A 38 11.99 0.83 -4.14
C PHE A 38 12.44 2.30 -4.09
N ARG A 39 13.73 2.58 -4.31
CA ARG A 39 14.29 3.94 -4.21
C ARG A 39 13.75 4.89 -5.28
N SER A 40 13.48 4.38 -6.48
CA SER A 40 12.93 5.16 -7.60
C SER A 40 11.39 5.06 -7.70
N TRP A 41 10.74 4.30 -6.82
CA TRP A 41 9.31 4.02 -6.90
C TRP A 41 8.49 5.02 -6.09
N SER A 42 7.32 5.38 -6.62
CA SER A 42 6.34 6.19 -5.89
C SER A 42 5.76 5.41 -4.71
N ASP A 43 5.30 6.12 -3.67
CA ASP A 43 4.70 5.49 -2.48
C ASP A 43 3.50 4.60 -2.86
N GLU A 44 2.70 5.01 -3.85
CA GLU A 44 1.58 4.21 -4.37
C GLU A 44 2.07 2.88 -4.94
N LEU A 45 3.17 2.89 -5.71
CA LEU A 45 3.70 1.68 -6.33
C LEU A 45 4.28 0.72 -5.29
N VAL A 46 4.93 1.24 -4.25
CA VAL A 46 5.45 0.45 -3.12
C VAL A 46 4.31 -0.22 -2.35
N LEU A 47 3.18 0.47 -2.18
CA LEU A 47 2.03 -0.04 -1.41
C LEU A 47 1.06 -0.90 -2.23
N LYS A 48 1.18 -0.89 -3.56
CA LYS A 48 0.32 -1.65 -4.49
C LYS A 48 0.13 -3.14 -4.14
N PRO A 49 1.16 -3.90 -3.71
CA PRO A 49 0.99 -5.32 -3.36
C PRO A 49 0.01 -5.57 -2.20
N PHE A 50 -0.19 -4.58 -1.33
CA PHE A 50 -1.07 -4.69 -0.16
C PHE A 50 -2.53 -4.40 -0.49
N ILE A 51 -2.81 -3.81 -1.65
CA ILE A 51 -4.14 -3.38 -2.06
C ILE A 51 -4.70 -4.38 -3.07
N VAL A 52 -5.34 -5.43 -2.54
CA VAL A 52 -5.97 -6.48 -3.34
C VAL A 52 -7.49 -6.39 -3.28
N SER A 53 -8.16 -6.63 -4.41
CA SER A 53 -9.61 -6.71 -4.42
C SER A 53 -10.09 -7.95 -3.65
N LYS A 54 -11.36 -7.91 -3.22
CA LYS A 54 -11.98 -9.04 -2.51
C LYS A 54 -11.96 -10.32 -3.34
N GLU A 55 -12.11 -10.21 -4.66
CA GLU A 55 -12.07 -11.35 -5.57
C GLU A 55 -10.66 -11.90 -5.73
N GLN A 56 -9.66 -11.03 -5.87
CA GLN A 56 -8.25 -11.44 -5.94
C GLN A 56 -7.83 -12.15 -4.66
N LYS A 57 -8.18 -11.59 -3.49
CA LYS A 57 -7.85 -12.20 -2.19
C LYS A 57 -8.41 -13.61 -2.02
N ARG A 58 -9.59 -13.91 -2.59
CA ARG A 58 -10.22 -15.25 -2.55
C ARG A 58 -9.55 -16.27 -3.46
N LYS A 59 -8.81 -15.82 -4.48
CA LYS A 59 -8.09 -16.68 -5.42
C LYS A 59 -6.69 -17.06 -4.92
N ILE A 60 -6.21 -16.39 -3.87
CA ILE A 60 -4.92 -16.72 -3.25
C ILE A 60 -5.09 -18.08 -2.57
N SER A 61 -4.29 -19.07 -3.00
CA SER A 61 -4.27 -20.39 -2.38
C SER A 61 -3.85 -20.27 -0.92
N VAL A 62 -4.52 -21.01 -0.04
CA VAL A 62 -4.18 -21.09 1.38
C VAL A 62 -3.42 -22.38 1.72
N ASP A 63 -3.31 -23.29 0.75
CA ASP A 63 -2.60 -24.55 0.90
C ASP A 63 -1.09 -24.36 0.66
N GLY A 64 -0.28 -24.72 1.65
CA GLY A 64 1.19 -24.62 1.62
C GLY A 64 1.75 -23.56 2.57
N ASP A 65 3.08 -23.47 2.62
CA ASP A 65 3.77 -22.42 3.37
C ASP A 65 3.62 -21.06 2.68
N VAL A 66 3.62 -19.99 3.48
CA VAL A 66 3.56 -18.60 2.99
C VAL A 66 4.91 -18.24 2.36
N ASP A 67 4.87 -17.67 1.15
CA ASP A 67 6.06 -17.14 0.47
C ASP A 67 6.69 -16.02 1.33
N PRO A 68 8.01 -16.07 1.62
CA PRO A 68 8.69 -15.15 2.53
C PRO A 68 8.80 -13.69 2.03
#